data_AF-A0A5K1D8L4-F1
#
_entry.id   AF-A0A5K1D8L4-F1
#
_cell.length_a   1.000
_cell.length_b   1.000
_cell.length_c   1.000
_cell.angle_alpha   90.00
_cell.angle_beta   90.00
_cell.angle_gamma   90.00
#
_symmetry.space_group_name_H-M   'P 1'
#
loop_
_entity.id
_entity.type
_entity.pdbx_description
1 polymer ?
#
loop_
_entity_poly.entity_id
_entity_poly.type
_entity_poly.pdbx_seq_one_letter_code
_entity_poly.pdbx_strand_id
1 'polypeptide(L)' 'AETLVKAQQDIGETMGKLGLAFIQLTKLETDMAVYDSQTVRAAGFRQVATAAVKASRFYRELNAQSVKHL' A
#
# COMPACT_ATOMS: atom_id res chain seq x y z
N ALA A 1 21.31 14.20 1.98
CA ALA A 1 20.01 14.56 1.37
C ALA A 1 19.53 13.49 0.39
N GLU A 2 20.33 13.16 -0.63
CA GLU A 2 19.99 12.19 -1.69
C GLU A 2 19.56 10.81 -1.17
N THR A 3 20.25 10.26 -0.17
CA THR A 3 19.90 8.96 0.42
C THR A 3 18.51 8.97 1.07
N LEU A 4 18.10 10.09 1.68
CA LEU A 4 16.78 10.24 2.28
C LEU A 4 15.68 10.30 1.21
N VAL A 5 15.89 11.12 0.18
CA VAL A 5 15.00 11.24 -1.00
C VAL A 5 14.80 9.87 -1.66
N LYS A 6 15.89 9.14 -1.87
CA LYS A 6 15.84 7.77 -2.42
C LYS A 6 15.05 6.82 -1.52
N ALA A 7 15.32 6.83 -0.21
CA ALA A 7 14.59 5.98 0.73
C ALA A 7 13.08 6.28 0.76
N GLN A 8 12.69 7.56 0.68
CA GLN A 8 11.28 7.99 0.60
C GLN A 8 10.61 7.54 -0.70
N GLN A 9 11.33 7.59 -1.82
CA GLN A 9 10.84 7.04 -3.09
C GLN A 9 10.65 5.52 -3.02
N ASP A 10 11.66 4.79 -2.53
CA ASP A 10 11.66 3.33 -2.47
C ASP A 10 10.55 2.80 -1.56
N ILE A 11 10.34 3.42 -0.39
CA ILE A 11 9.24 3.03 0.51
C ILE A 11 7.87 3.40 -0.07
N GLY A 12 7.76 4.53 -0.78
CA GLY A 12 6.55 4.91 -1.50
C GLY A 12 6.16 3.90 -2.57
N GLU A 13 7.13 3.41 -3.35
CA GLU A 13 6.94 2.35 -4.35
C GLU A 13 6.56 1.01 -3.69
N THR A 14 7.29 0.62 -2.63
CA THR A 14 7.04 -0.62 -1.89
C THR A 14 5.63 -0.65 -1.31
N MET A 15 5.17 0.44 -0.70
CA MET A 15 3.80 0.55 -0.18
C MET A 15 2.74 0.49 -1.28
N GLY A 16 3.04 1.04 -2.46
CA GLY A 16 2.17 0.93 -3.63
C GLY A 16 2.01 -0.51 -4.09
N LYS A 17 3.13 -1.25 -4.23
CA LYS A 17 3.14 -2.68 -4.59
C LYS A 17 2.42 -3.53 -3.54
N LEU A 18 2.65 -3.25 -2.25
CA LEU A 18 1.97 -3.93 -1.15
C LEU A 18 0.45 -3.74 -1.22
N GLY A 19 -0.01 -2.51 -1.49
CA GLY A 19 -1.44 -2.23 -1.68
C GLY A 19 -2.07 -3.05 -2.81
N LEU A 20 -1.37 -3.17 -3.95
CA LEU A 20 -1.83 -4.00 -5.07
C LEU A 20 -1.89 -5.49 -4.71
N ALA A 21 -0.90 -6.00 -3.97
CA ALA A 21 -0.91 -7.39 -3.50
C ALA A 21 -2.12 -7.68 -2.60
N PHE A 22 -2.46 -6.77 -1.68
CA PHE A 22 -3.66 -6.94 -0.84
C PHE A 22 -4.98 -6.81 -1.62
N ILE A 23 -5.02 -6.06 -2.72
CA ILE A 23 -6.17 -6.05 -3.64
C ILE A 23 -6.33 -7.42 -4.30
N GLN A 24 -5.23 -8.04 -4.74
CA GLN A 24 -5.27 -9.39 -5.32
C GLN A 24 -5.69 -10.44 -4.28
N LEU A 25 -5.18 -10.36 -3.05
CA LEU A 25 -5.61 -11.24 -1.96
C LEU A 25 -7.09 -11.05 -1.60
N THR A 26 -7.58 -9.81 -1.60
CA THR A 26 -9.03 -9.54 -1.42
C THR A 26 -9.85 -10.26 -2.49
N LYS A 27 -9.42 -10.15 -3.75
CA LYS A 27 -10.11 -10.80 -4.87
C LYS A 27 -10.10 -12.32 -4.70
N LEU A 28 -8.95 -12.90 -4.37
CA LEU A 28 -8.82 -14.35 -4.11
C LEU A 28 -9.79 -14.82 -3.01
N GLU A 29 -9.86 -14.11 -1.90
CA GLU A 29 -10.75 -14.45 -0.79
C GLU A 29 -12.24 -14.27 -1.12
N THR A 30 -12.57 -13.36 -2.03
CA THR A 30 -13.96 -13.09 -2.44
C THR A 30 -14.44 -14.07 -3.50
N ASP A 31 -13.62 -14.33 -4.53
CA ASP A 31 -13.99 -15.17 -5.68
C ASP A 31 -14.11 -16.66 -5.29
N MET A 32 -13.45 -17.09 -4.21
CA MET A 32 -13.42 -18.48 -3.72
C MET A 32 -14.11 -18.62 -2.35
N ALA A 33 -14.97 -17.69 -1.97
CA ALA A 33 -15.61 -17.68 -0.65
C ALA A 33 -16.63 -18.82 -0.51
N VAL A 34 -16.31 -19.81 0.32
CA VAL A 34 -17.21 -20.89 0.78
C VAL A 34 -17.55 -20.71 2.27
N TYR A 35 -16.68 -20.03 3.02
CA TYR A 35 -16.79 -19.83 4.46
C TYR A 35 -16.82 -18.34 4.83
N ASP A 36 -17.58 -17.99 5.88
CA ASP A 36 -17.67 -16.61 6.40
C ASP A 36 -16.31 -16.02 6.81
N SER A 37 -15.38 -16.88 7.25
CA SER A 37 -14.01 -16.48 7.59
C SER A 37 -13.26 -15.81 6.43
N GLN A 38 -13.56 -16.20 5.18
CA GLN A 38 -12.95 -15.62 3.98
C GLN A 38 -13.47 -14.22 3.74
N THR A 39 -14.77 -13.97 3.95
CA THR A 39 -15.36 -12.63 3.87
C THR A 39 -14.75 -11.68 4.89
N VAL A 40 -14.55 -12.15 6.14
CA VAL A 40 -13.87 -11.37 7.18
C VAL A 40 -12.42 -11.06 6.78
N ARG A 41 -11.69 -12.04 6.26
CA ARG A 41 -10.30 -11.85 5.81
C ARG A 41 -10.21 -10.92 4.59
N ALA A 42 -11.12 -11.01 3.64
CA ALA A 42 -11.23 -10.09 2.50
C ALA A 42 -11.49 -8.65 2.94
N ALA A 43 -12.33 -8.44 3.97
CA ALA A 43 -12.52 -7.12 4.56
C ALA A 43 -11.23 -6.57 5.18
N GLY A 44 -10.49 -7.40 5.93
CA GLY A 44 -9.19 -7.04 6.48
C GLY A 44 -8.17 -6.67 5.39
N PHE A 45 -8.05 -7.48 4.34
CA PHE A 45 -7.16 -7.20 3.22
C PHE A 45 -7.51 -5.90 2.50
N ARG A 46 -8.80 -5.56 2.32
CA ARG A 46 -9.21 -4.25 1.77
C ARG A 46 -8.76 -3.07 2.62
N GLN A 47 -8.85 -3.20 3.94
CA GLN A 47 -8.41 -2.14 4.86
C GLN A 47 -6.89 -1.93 4.75
N VAL A 48 -6.12 -3.02 4.74
CA VAL A 48 -4.66 -2.96 4.61
C VAL A 48 -4.25 -2.40 3.24
N ALA A 49 -4.91 -2.84 2.15
CA ALA A 49 -4.68 -2.29 0.81
C ALA A 49 -4.87 -0.77 0.79
N THR A 50 -5.97 -0.29 1.38
CA THR A 50 -6.28 1.14 1.45
C THR A 50 -5.23 1.91 2.25
N ALA A 51 -4.81 1.38 3.40
CA ALA A 51 -3.77 1.98 4.22
C ALA A 51 -2.43 2.06 3.48
N ALA A 52 -2.03 0.99 2.79
CA ALA A 52 -0.80 0.94 2.00
C ALA A 52 -0.80 1.94 0.83
N VAL A 53 -1.92 2.07 0.10
CA VAL A 53 -2.05 3.08 -0.96
C VAL A 53 -1.98 4.50 -0.41
N LYS A 54 -2.60 4.77 0.76
CA LYS A 54 -2.48 6.07 1.44
C LYS A 54 -1.04 6.37 1.84
N ALA A 55 -0.35 5.41 2.46
CA ALA A 55 1.05 5.55 2.84
C ALA A 55 1.94 5.82 1.61
N SER A 56 1.72 5.09 0.51
CA SER A 56 2.43 5.33 -0.76
C SER A 56 2.30 6.77 -1.24
N ARG A 57 1.07 7.33 -1.21
CA ARG A 57 0.82 8.73 -1.58
C ARG A 57 1.52 9.71 -0.64
N PHE A 58 1.47 9.48 0.67
CA PHE A 58 2.15 10.33 1.65
C PHE A 58 3.67 10.33 1.46
N TYR A 59 4.29 9.17 1.19
CA TYR A 59 5.73 9.12 0.92
C TYR A 59 6.12 9.82 -0.38
N ARG A 60 5.29 9.76 -1.43
CA ARG A 60 5.51 10.52 -2.67
C ARG A 60 5.45 12.02 -2.44
N GLU A 61 4.49 12.48 -1.66
CA GLU A 61 4.35 13.90 -1.33
C GLU A 61 5.48 14.39 -0.42
N LEU A 62 5.84 13.60 0.60
CA LEU A 62 6.99 13.87 1.46
C LEU A 62 8.30 13.94 0.66
N ASN A 63 8.47 13.05 -0.33
CA ASN A 63 9.61 13.07 -1.22
C ASN A 63 9.65 14.34 -2.07
N ALA A 64 8.51 14.75 -2.64
CA ALA A 64 8.41 16.00 -3.40
C ALA A 64 8.76 17.24 -2.56
N GLN A 65 8.33 17.27 -1.29
CA GLN A 65 8.73 18.34 -0.36
C GLN A 65 10.23 18.26 -0.04
N SER A 66 10.75 17.06 0.23
CA SER A 66 12.17 16.88 0.55
C SER A 66 13.08 17.31 -0.59
N VAL A 67 12.76 16.98 -1.85
CA VAL A 67 13.50 17.43 -3.04
C VAL A 67 13.41 18.94 -3.24
N LYS A 68 12.31 19.59 -2.83
CA LYS A 68 12.13 21.03 -2.98
C LYS A 68 12.97 21.83 -1.97
N HIS A 69 13.18 21.30 -0.77
CA HIS A 69 13.78 22.02 0.37
C HIS A 69 15.19 21.55 0.74
N LEU A 70 15.70 20.50 0.10
CA LEU A 70 17.08 20.01 0.21
C LEU A 70 17.86 20.32 -1.05
#